data_AF-A0A6G0XHP4-F1
#
_entry.id   AF-A0A6G0XHP4-F1
#
_cell.length_a   1.000
_cell.length_b   1.000
_cell.length_c   1.000
_cell.angle_alpha   90.00
_cell.angle_beta   90.00
_cell.angle_gamma   90.00
#
_symmetry.space_group_name_H-M   'P 1'
#
loop_
_entity.id
_entity.type
_entity.pdbx_description
1 polymer ?
#
loop_
_entity_poly.entity_id
_entity_poly.type
_entity_poly.pdbx_seq_one_letter_code
_entity_poly.pdbx_strand_id
1 'polypeptide(L)'
;MLCPHDYEGKNPKCEFAPHIVTNSWGDDNEIPDVPYYKGQQRPKCGSVLSPGDYSNVIGVGATNSTDGLASFGSRGPGPNNLLKPDVSAPGQRIRSAYITSNTGYASLSGTSMATPHVAGAIALLISARTGITYDEVYAALAETKNLVPTNQTCGGLDDTKYPNNNYGYGRINIFLAAQSRPAC
;
A
#
# COMPACT_ATOMS: atom_id res chain seq x y z
N MET A 1 16.50 -5.84 -12.04
CA MET A 1 16.09 -6.84 -11.02
C MET A 1 17.15 -6.89 -9.94
N LEU A 2 16.74 -6.88 -8.67
CA LEU A 2 17.64 -7.05 -7.53
C LEU A 2 18.01 -8.54 -7.42
N CYS A 3 19.15 -8.94 -7.98
CA CYS A 3 19.67 -10.28 -7.75
C CYS A 3 20.38 -10.31 -6.39
N PRO A 4 19.88 -11.06 -5.39
CA PRO A 4 20.60 -11.22 -4.14
C PRO A 4 21.96 -11.87 -4.39
N HIS A 5 22.95 -11.43 -3.62
CA HIS A 5 24.31 -11.95 -3.66
C HIS A 5 24.58 -12.77 -2.39
N ASP A 6 25.67 -13.52 -2.37
CA ASP A 6 26.17 -14.12 -1.13
C ASP A 6 26.67 -13.04 -0.14
N TYR A 7 27.08 -13.48 1.05
CA TYR A 7 27.54 -12.56 2.11
C TYR A 7 28.82 -11.78 1.72
N GLU A 8 29.54 -12.20 0.68
CA GLU A 8 30.73 -11.51 0.16
C GLU A 8 30.38 -10.48 -0.93
N GLY A 9 29.10 -10.35 -1.27
CA GLY A 9 28.64 -9.52 -2.38
C GLY A 9 28.99 -10.09 -3.76
N LYS A 10 29.34 -11.39 -3.82
CA LYS A 10 29.67 -12.10 -5.06
C LYS A 10 28.55 -13.07 -5.42
N ASN A 11 28.65 -13.68 -6.61
CA ASN A 11 27.75 -14.73 -7.11
C ASN A 11 26.25 -14.33 -7.08
N PRO A 12 25.77 -13.53 -8.06
CA PRO A 12 24.37 -13.15 -8.13
C PRO A 12 23.47 -14.37 -8.31
N LYS A 13 22.50 -14.53 -7.40
CA LYS A 13 21.49 -15.60 -7.41
C LYS A 13 20.14 -15.04 -7.81
N CYS A 14 19.99 -14.71 -9.10
CA CYS A 14 18.77 -14.10 -9.62
C CYS A 14 17.53 -15.00 -9.47
N GLU A 15 17.70 -16.31 -9.30
CA GLU A 15 16.65 -17.26 -8.97
C GLU A 15 15.99 -17.01 -7.60
N PHE A 16 16.65 -16.27 -6.71
CA PHE A 16 16.10 -15.85 -5.42
C PHE A 16 15.62 -14.40 -5.42
N ALA A 17 15.52 -13.76 -6.58
CA ALA A 17 14.98 -12.41 -6.67
C ALA A 17 13.54 -12.38 -6.13
N PRO A 18 13.20 -11.44 -5.22
CA PRO A 18 11.84 -11.33 -4.72
C PRO A 18 10.91 -10.85 -5.82
N HIS A 19 9.73 -11.48 -5.93
CA HIS A 19 8.65 -10.99 -6.79
C HIS A 19 8.01 -9.71 -6.25
N ILE A 20 8.02 -9.51 -4.92
CA ILE A 20 7.40 -8.37 -4.23
C ILE A 20 8.34 -7.90 -3.13
N VAL A 21 8.55 -6.59 -3.06
CA VAL A 21 9.21 -5.92 -1.93
C VAL A 21 8.19 -5.00 -1.27
N THR A 22 8.01 -5.15 0.04
CA THR A 22 7.05 -4.35 0.83
C THR A 22 7.80 -3.48 1.84
N ASN A 23 7.46 -2.19 1.86
CA ASN A 23 8.08 -1.20 2.73
C ASN A 23 7.00 -0.49 3.55
N SER A 24 7.07 -0.65 4.87
CA SER A 24 6.11 -0.08 5.84
C SER A 24 6.71 1.09 6.61
N TRP A 25 7.42 1.97 5.90
CA TRP A 25 8.13 3.14 6.40
C TRP A 25 7.98 4.30 5.41
N GLY A 26 8.24 5.53 5.86
CA GLY A 26 8.29 6.71 5.01
C GLY A 26 8.72 7.95 5.80
N ASP A 27 9.13 8.99 5.09
CA ASP A 27 9.62 10.24 5.68
C ASP A 27 9.18 11.46 4.85
N ASP A 28 9.23 12.64 5.47
CA ASP A 28 8.92 13.95 4.87
C ASP A 28 10.03 14.42 3.90
N ASN A 29 11.14 13.68 3.84
CA ASN A 29 12.29 13.97 3.01
C ASN A 29 12.29 13.08 1.76
N GLU A 30 12.55 13.66 0.60
CA GLU A 30 13.01 12.92 -0.58
C GLU A 30 14.44 12.40 -0.28
N ILE A 31 14.56 11.25 0.38
CA ILE A 31 15.87 10.77 0.90
C ILE A 31 16.60 9.89 -0.13
N PRO A 32 17.85 10.24 -0.49
CA PRO A 32 19.00 9.37 -0.33
C PRO A 32 19.66 9.63 1.05
N ASP A 33 19.78 8.57 1.85
CA ASP A 33 20.39 8.45 3.19
C ASP A 33 19.72 9.09 4.45
N VAL A 34 19.22 8.19 5.32
CA VAL A 34 18.55 8.33 6.64
C VAL A 34 19.25 9.30 7.63
N PRO A 35 18.52 10.13 8.42
CA PRO A 35 18.07 9.69 9.76
C PRO A 35 16.77 10.32 10.31
N TYR A 36 15.83 9.43 10.68
CA TYR A 36 14.86 9.46 11.80
C TYR A 36 14.21 10.79 12.26
N TYR A 37 12.94 11.03 11.87
CA TYR A 37 11.94 11.71 12.69
C TYR A 37 10.56 11.02 12.58
N LYS A 38 9.90 10.86 13.74
CA LYS A 38 8.64 10.12 13.90
C LYS A 38 7.46 11.04 13.50
N GLY A 39 7.14 11.11 12.21
CA GLY A 39 6.03 11.90 11.67
C GLY A 39 4.67 11.46 12.23
N GLN A 40 4.07 12.31 13.07
CA GLN A 40 2.72 12.09 13.57
C GLN A 40 1.71 12.23 12.43
N GLN A 41 1.29 11.08 11.92
CA GLN A 41 0.08 10.80 11.15
C GLN A 41 -1.10 11.74 11.52
N ARG A 42 -1.32 12.78 10.72
CA ARG A 42 -2.52 13.61 10.78
C ARG A 42 -3.31 13.47 9.49
N PRO A 43 -4.65 13.44 9.55
CA PRO A 43 -5.52 13.28 8.38
C PRO A 43 -5.62 14.55 7.51
N LYS A 44 -4.48 15.11 7.07
CA LYS A 44 -4.44 16.28 6.19
C LYS A 44 -4.34 15.84 4.74
N CYS A 45 -4.99 16.56 3.83
CA CYS A 45 -4.70 16.41 2.40
C CYS A 45 -3.23 16.76 2.14
N GLY A 46 -2.58 16.06 1.22
CA GLY A 46 -1.17 16.30 0.88
C GLY A 46 -0.18 15.80 1.93
N SER A 47 -0.50 14.72 2.64
CA SER A 47 0.31 14.13 3.72
C SER A 47 0.94 12.79 3.35
N VAL A 48 1.00 12.48 2.06
CA VAL A 48 1.67 11.27 1.56
C VAL A 48 3.17 11.50 1.63
N LEU A 49 3.88 10.48 2.11
CA LEU A 49 5.31 10.55 2.39
C LEU A 49 6.10 9.73 1.38
N SER A 50 7.37 10.11 1.19
CA SER A 50 8.32 9.31 0.44
C SER A 50 8.65 8.02 1.18
N PRO A 51 8.84 6.88 0.48
CA PRO A 51 8.78 6.71 -0.98
C PRO A 51 7.38 6.41 -1.50
N GLY A 52 6.35 6.38 -0.63
CA GLY A 52 4.98 5.99 -0.97
C GLY A 52 4.28 6.93 -1.95
N ASP A 53 4.84 8.13 -2.14
CA ASP A 53 4.40 9.16 -3.07
C ASP A 53 4.97 9.01 -4.49
N TYR A 54 5.87 8.04 -4.75
CA TYR A 54 6.41 7.81 -6.08
C TYR A 54 5.39 7.18 -7.04
N SER A 55 5.48 7.52 -8.32
CA SER A 55 4.58 7.02 -9.37
C SER A 55 4.77 5.54 -9.70
N ASN A 56 5.96 5.00 -9.45
CA ASN A 56 6.32 3.60 -9.71
C ASN A 56 6.17 2.69 -8.48
N VAL A 57 5.57 3.19 -7.39
CA VAL A 57 5.26 2.38 -6.20
C VAL A 57 3.76 2.36 -5.95
N ILE A 58 3.28 1.25 -5.38
CA ILE A 58 1.89 1.14 -4.93
C ILE A 58 1.82 1.71 -3.50
N GLY A 59 1.29 2.92 -3.37
CA GLY A 59 0.98 3.56 -2.10
C GLY A 59 -0.31 3.02 -1.49
N VAL A 60 -0.28 2.72 -0.19
CA VAL A 60 -1.37 2.01 0.50
C VAL A 60 -1.96 2.85 1.63
N GLY A 61 -3.26 3.14 1.52
CA GLY A 61 -4.08 3.74 2.58
C GLY A 61 -4.58 2.71 3.59
N ALA A 62 -4.91 3.17 4.80
CA ALA A 62 -5.43 2.32 5.87
C ALA A 62 -6.92 2.55 6.11
N THR A 63 -7.67 1.46 6.16
CA THR A 63 -9.09 1.44 6.56
C THR A 63 -9.29 0.72 7.90
N ASN A 64 -10.46 0.94 8.49
CA ASN A 64 -10.90 0.28 9.71
C ASN A 64 -11.92 -0.83 9.41
N SER A 65 -12.44 -1.47 10.45
CA SER A 65 -13.38 -2.58 10.33
C SER A 65 -14.76 -2.21 9.77
N THR A 66 -15.07 -0.92 9.65
CA THR A 66 -16.32 -0.43 9.03
C THR A 66 -16.08 0.12 7.62
N ASP A 67 -14.93 -0.16 7.01
CA ASP A 67 -14.53 0.41 5.73
C ASP A 67 -14.47 1.94 5.70
N GLY A 68 -14.28 2.55 6.87
CA GLY A 68 -13.91 3.94 6.99
C GLY A 68 -12.40 4.11 6.96
N LEU A 69 -11.96 5.26 6.45
CA LEU A 69 -10.56 5.65 6.49
C LEU A 69 -10.08 5.71 7.94
N ALA A 70 -8.93 5.11 8.22
CA ALA A 70 -8.35 5.16 9.55
C ALA A 70 -7.98 6.62 9.88
N SER A 71 -8.21 7.04 11.12
CA SER A 71 -8.00 8.43 11.56
C SER A 71 -6.55 8.93 11.38
N PHE A 72 -5.60 7.99 11.31
CA PHE A 72 -4.18 8.24 11.13
C PHE A 72 -3.71 8.13 9.66
N GLY A 73 -4.58 7.73 8.73
CA GLY A 73 -4.19 7.52 7.34
C GLY A 73 -3.78 8.82 6.65
N SER A 74 -2.63 8.81 5.98
CA SER A 74 -2.22 9.86 5.04
C SER A 74 -3.20 9.94 3.87
N ARG A 75 -3.31 11.14 3.30
CA ARG A 75 -4.18 11.43 2.14
C ARG A 75 -3.40 12.19 1.09
N GLY A 76 -3.71 11.91 -0.16
CA GLY A 76 -3.20 12.68 -1.28
C GLY A 76 -3.78 14.09 -1.37
N PRO A 77 -3.50 14.79 -2.48
CA PRO A 77 -2.61 14.33 -3.54
C PRO A 77 -1.15 14.23 -3.08
N GLY A 78 -0.34 13.39 -3.74
CA GLY A 78 1.12 13.43 -3.63
C GLY A 78 1.71 14.61 -4.42
N PRO A 79 3.05 14.66 -4.58
CA PRO A 79 3.73 15.66 -5.40
C PRO A 79 3.14 15.75 -6.81
N ASN A 80 3.14 16.94 -7.39
CA ASN A 80 2.61 17.21 -8.74
C ASN A 80 1.14 16.77 -8.96
N ASN A 81 0.32 16.85 -7.90
CA ASN A 81 -1.08 16.39 -7.89
C ASN A 81 -1.27 14.90 -8.17
N LEU A 82 -0.24 14.07 -7.96
CA LEU A 82 -0.32 12.64 -8.15
C LEU A 82 -1.40 12.04 -7.24
N LEU A 83 -2.28 11.20 -7.80
CA LEU A 83 -3.28 10.47 -7.02
C LEU A 83 -2.57 9.53 -6.05
N LYS A 84 -2.78 9.75 -4.75
CA LYS A 84 -2.32 8.86 -3.68
C LYS A 84 -3.32 8.84 -2.51
N PRO A 85 -3.41 7.74 -1.73
CA PRO A 85 -2.80 6.44 -2.01
C PRO A 85 -3.35 5.83 -3.31
N ASP A 86 -2.71 4.79 -3.86
CA ASP A 86 -3.24 4.09 -5.04
C ASP A 86 -4.41 3.20 -4.64
N VAL A 87 -4.28 2.48 -3.54
CA VAL A 87 -5.32 1.58 -3.01
C VAL A 87 -5.38 1.67 -1.48
N SER A 88 -6.46 1.17 -0.90
CA SER A 88 -6.60 1.06 0.55
C SER A 88 -6.78 -0.38 1.01
N ALA A 89 -6.36 -0.69 2.24
CA ALA A 89 -6.52 -2.00 2.86
C ALA A 89 -6.76 -1.87 4.37
N PRO A 90 -7.21 -2.94 5.06
CA PRO A 90 -7.37 -2.94 6.50
C PRO A 90 -6.04 -2.64 7.21
N GLY A 91 -6.02 -1.59 8.04
CA GLY A 91 -4.82 -1.16 8.76
C GLY A 91 -5.06 -0.79 10.22
N GLN A 92 -6.30 -0.77 10.70
CA GLN A 92 -6.62 -0.46 12.10
C GLN A 92 -6.97 -1.74 12.88
N ARG A 93 -6.33 -1.92 14.05
CA ARG A 93 -6.51 -3.07 14.96
C ARG A 93 -6.28 -4.44 14.29
N ILE A 94 -5.23 -4.53 13.48
CA ILE A 94 -4.83 -5.76 12.80
C ILE A 94 -4.05 -6.65 13.76
N ARG A 95 -4.54 -7.87 13.97
CA ARG A 95 -3.85 -8.90 14.75
C ARG A 95 -2.79 -9.58 13.90
N SER A 96 -1.53 -9.53 14.34
CA SER A 96 -0.41 -10.23 13.67
C SER A 96 0.57 -10.79 14.69
N ALA A 97 1.54 -11.58 14.21
CA ALA A 97 2.63 -12.10 15.02
C ALA A 97 3.41 -10.95 15.68
N TYR A 98 3.90 -11.17 16.89
CA TYR A 98 4.55 -10.12 17.68
C TYR A 98 5.78 -10.64 18.42
N ILE A 99 6.78 -9.78 18.58
CA ILE A 99 8.13 -10.11 19.05
C ILE A 99 8.20 -10.60 20.51
N THR A 100 7.10 -10.57 21.26
CA THR A 100 7.08 -10.97 22.67
C THR A 100 7.30 -12.47 22.89
N SER A 101 6.95 -13.32 21.93
CA SER A 101 7.27 -14.77 21.95
C SER A 101 7.02 -15.44 20.60
N ASN A 102 7.44 -16.71 20.44
CA ASN A 102 7.19 -17.52 19.23
C ASN A 102 5.70 -17.78 18.96
N THR A 103 4.84 -17.57 19.95
CA THR A 103 3.37 -17.66 19.82
C THR A 103 2.70 -16.32 20.09
N GLY A 104 3.49 -15.24 20.13
CA GLY A 104 3.05 -13.91 20.48
C GLY A 104 2.21 -13.30 19.36
N TYR A 105 1.11 -12.67 19.74
CA TYR A 105 0.29 -11.88 18.84
C TYR A 105 -0.04 -10.55 19.48
N ALA A 106 -0.11 -9.50 18.67
CA ALA A 106 -0.58 -8.19 19.08
C ALA A 106 -1.50 -7.60 18.02
N SER A 107 -2.41 -6.73 18.46
CA SER A 107 -3.25 -5.94 17.56
C SER A 107 -2.64 -4.55 17.43
N LEU A 108 -2.13 -4.23 16.24
CA LEU A 108 -1.50 -2.95 15.93
C LEU A 108 -2.34 -2.15 14.94
N SER A 109 -2.07 -0.86 14.83
CA SER A 109 -2.74 0.02 13.87
C SER A 109 -1.72 0.88 13.14
N GLY A 110 -1.85 0.98 11.82
CA GLY A 110 -0.98 1.77 10.97
C GLY A 110 -1.16 1.43 9.49
N THR A 111 -0.76 2.34 8.60
CA THR A 111 -0.55 2.00 7.18
C THR A 111 0.49 0.89 7.05
N SER A 112 1.45 0.82 7.98
CA SER A 112 2.39 -0.30 8.13
C SER A 112 1.74 -1.67 8.27
N MET A 113 0.47 -1.75 8.67
CA MET A 113 -0.32 -2.99 8.73
C MET A 113 -1.16 -3.18 7.45
N ALA A 114 -1.55 -2.10 6.77
CA ALA A 114 -2.26 -2.16 5.50
C ALA A 114 -1.32 -2.58 4.33
N THR A 115 -0.10 -2.07 4.28
CA THR A 115 0.89 -2.40 3.24
C THR A 115 1.16 -3.91 3.11
N PRO A 116 1.46 -4.67 4.19
CA PRO A 116 1.67 -6.11 4.06
C PRO A 116 0.39 -6.88 3.70
N HIS A 117 -0.81 -6.36 3.97
CA HIS A 117 -2.05 -6.95 3.44
C HIS A 117 -2.09 -6.87 1.90
N VAL A 118 -1.74 -5.70 1.34
CA VAL A 118 -1.68 -5.53 -0.11
C VAL A 118 -0.58 -6.41 -0.71
N ALA A 119 0.60 -6.46 -0.09
CA ALA A 119 1.69 -7.33 -0.54
C ALA A 119 1.27 -8.82 -0.57
N GLY A 120 0.59 -9.30 0.47
CA GLY A 120 0.05 -10.66 0.51
C GLY A 120 -1.02 -10.90 -0.56
N ALA A 121 -1.90 -9.93 -0.80
CA ALA A 121 -2.88 -10.00 -1.88
C ALA A 121 -2.23 -10.07 -3.27
N ILE A 122 -1.22 -9.24 -3.54
CA ILE A 122 -0.45 -9.30 -4.80
C ILE A 122 0.24 -10.66 -4.94
N ALA A 123 0.79 -11.23 -3.85
CA ALA A 123 1.42 -12.55 -3.90
C ALA A 123 0.41 -13.64 -4.31
N LEU A 124 -0.83 -13.57 -3.79
CA LEU A 124 -1.90 -14.46 -4.22
C LEU A 124 -2.25 -14.27 -5.71
N LEU A 125 -2.29 -13.02 -6.19
CA LEU A 125 -2.57 -12.72 -7.59
C LEU A 125 -1.49 -13.29 -8.53
N ILE A 126 -0.21 -13.09 -8.20
CA ILE A 126 0.93 -13.62 -8.97
C ILE A 126 0.89 -15.16 -8.99
N SER A 127 0.54 -15.78 -7.86
CA SER A 127 0.37 -17.24 -7.77
C SER A 127 -0.77 -17.75 -8.67
N ALA A 128 -1.90 -17.03 -8.71
CA ALA A 128 -3.03 -17.39 -9.55
C ALA A 128 -2.82 -17.08 -11.04
N ARG A 129 -2.01 -16.06 -11.37
CA ARG A 129 -1.76 -15.57 -12.72
C ARG A 129 -0.24 -15.47 -12.97
N THR A 130 0.38 -16.61 -13.24
CA THR A 130 1.82 -16.67 -13.52
C THR A 130 2.17 -15.79 -14.72
N GLY A 131 3.18 -14.93 -14.57
CA GLY A 131 3.63 -14.01 -15.62
C GLY A 131 2.86 -12.68 -15.68
N ILE A 132 1.93 -12.42 -14.75
CA ILE A 132 1.26 -11.12 -14.64
C ILE A 132 2.28 -9.99 -14.46
N THR A 133 2.12 -8.93 -15.25
CA THR A 133 3.00 -7.76 -15.22
C THR A 133 2.64 -6.80 -14.08
N TYR A 134 3.55 -5.89 -13.74
CA TYR A 134 3.28 -4.84 -12.75
C TYR A 134 2.05 -4.01 -13.13
N ASP A 135 1.92 -3.61 -14.40
CA ASP A 135 0.80 -2.78 -14.87
C ASP A 135 -0.53 -3.51 -14.76
N GLU A 136 -0.56 -4.82 -15.08
CA GLU A 136 -1.76 -5.65 -14.89
C GLU A 136 -2.12 -5.83 -13.42
N VAL A 137 -1.13 -5.99 -12.53
CA VAL A 137 -1.36 -6.01 -11.08
C VAL A 137 -1.94 -4.68 -10.63
N TYR A 138 -1.32 -3.56 -11.01
CA TYR A 138 -1.76 -2.22 -10.65
C TYR A 138 -3.20 -1.96 -11.09
N ALA A 139 -3.53 -2.31 -12.34
CA ALA A 139 -4.88 -2.16 -12.89
C ALA A 139 -5.93 -3.03 -12.18
N ALA A 140 -5.56 -4.21 -11.70
CA ALA A 140 -6.49 -5.16 -11.08
C ALA A 140 -6.74 -4.90 -9.57
N LEU A 141 -5.89 -4.12 -8.89
CA LEU A 141 -5.84 -4.13 -7.43
C LEU A 141 -7.05 -3.51 -6.71
N ALA A 142 -7.80 -2.60 -7.33
CA ALA A 142 -8.83 -1.82 -6.65
C ALA A 142 -10.21 -1.90 -7.29
N GLU A 143 -11.07 -2.69 -6.65
CA GLU A 143 -12.41 -2.99 -7.15
C GLU A 143 -13.54 -2.60 -6.18
N THR A 144 -13.26 -2.33 -4.89
CA THR A 144 -14.31 -1.97 -3.93
C THR A 144 -14.45 -0.45 -3.78
N LYS A 145 -15.57 0.11 -4.26
CA LYS A 145 -15.82 1.56 -4.41
C LYS A 145 -17.01 2.11 -3.62
N ASN A 146 -17.38 1.45 -2.51
CA ASN A 146 -18.47 1.88 -1.61
C ASN A 146 -17.95 2.02 -0.16
N LEU A 147 -16.86 2.75 0.03
CA LEU A 147 -16.28 2.96 1.36
C LEU A 147 -16.97 4.13 2.06
N VAL A 148 -16.83 4.21 3.38
CA VAL A 148 -17.51 5.25 4.16
C VAL A 148 -16.96 6.62 3.79
N PRO A 149 -17.78 7.59 3.36
CA PRO A 149 -17.32 8.93 3.04
C PRO A 149 -16.62 9.58 4.24
N THR A 150 -15.59 10.37 3.97
CA THR A 150 -14.84 11.10 5.00
C THR A 150 -15.40 12.52 5.19
N ASN A 151 -16.28 12.98 4.31
CA ASN A 151 -16.72 14.37 4.14
C ASN A 151 -15.54 15.33 3.99
N GLN A 152 -14.42 14.84 3.45
CA GLN A 152 -13.19 15.60 3.27
C GLN A 152 -12.70 15.46 1.83
N THR A 153 -12.88 16.51 1.05
CA THR A 153 -12.38 16.62 -0.32
C THR A 153 -10.89 16.97 -0.31
N CYS A 154 -10.05 16.13 -0.92
CA CYS A 154 -8.62 16.39 -1.07
C CYS A 154 -8.25 16.55 -2.55
N GLY A 155 -7.58 17.65 -2.91
CA GLY A 155 -7.21 17.95 -4.30
C GLY A 155 -8.40 18.21 -5.23
N GLY A 156 -9.55 18.65 -4.67
CA GLY A 156 -10.77 18.92 -5.44
C GLY A 156 -11.54 17.68 -5.90
N LEU A 157 -11.12 16.48 -5.49
CA LEU A 157 -11.82 15.23 -5.78
C LEU A 157 -12.84 14.89 -4.69
N ASP A 158 -14.09 14.72 -5.11
CA ASP A 158 -15.20 14.24 -4.29
C ASP A 158 -14.83 12.90 -3.63
N ASP A 159 -15.01 12.80 -2.32
CA ASP A 159 -14.60 11.64 -1.52
C ASP A 159 -15.52 10.42 -1.73
N THR A 160 -16.67 10.62 -2.37
CA THR A 160 -17.61 9.57 -2.78
C THR A 160 -17.35 9.03 -4.19
N LYS A 161 -16.51 9.72 -4.98
CA LYS A 161 -16.15 9.31 -6.35
C LYS A 161 -14.78 8.68 -6.37
N TYR A 162 -14.58 7.68 -7.22
CA TYR A 162 -13.30 6.96 -7.34
C TYR A 162 -12.71 7.12 -8.74
N PRO A 163 -11.39 7.27 -8.86
CA PRO A 163 -10.44 7.38 -7.76
C PRO A 163 -10.52 8.72 -7.00
N ASN A 164 -10.10 8.73 -5.73
CA ASN A 164 -9.94 9.96 -4.94
C ASN A 164 -8.71 9.91 -4.04
N ASN A 165 -8.34 11.06 -3.49
CA ASN A 165 -7.15 11.22 -2.64
C ASN A 165 -7.31 10.71 -1.19
N ASN A 166 -8.47 10.15 -0.84
CA ASN A 166 -8.68 9.51 0.46
C ASN A 166 -8.40 8.00 0.38
N TYR A 167 -8.95 7.34 -0.63
CA TYR A 167 -8.96 5.89 -0.75
C TYR A 167 -8.19 5.35 -1.97
N GLY A 168 -7.73 6.23 -2.85
CA GLY A 168 -7.20 5.86 -4.15
C GLY A 168 -8.29 5.35 -5.07
N TYR A 169 -8.01 4.26 -5.77
CA TYR A 169 -8.98 3.53 -6.59
C TYR A 169 -9.99 2.73 -5.76
N GLY A 170 -9.80 2.63 -4.44
CA GLY A 170 -10.71 1.93 -3.53
C GLY A 170 -10.00 0.92 -2.63
N ARG A 171 -10.79 0.09 -1.93
CA ARG A 171 -10.24 -0.98 -1.09
C ARG A 171 -9.94 -2.20 -1.95
N ILE A 172 -8.80 -2.83 -1.70
CA ILE A 172 -8.39 -4.04 -2.42
C ILE A 172 -9.45 -5.15 -2.33
N ASN A 173 -9.65 -5.86 -3.44
CA ASN A 173 -10.48 -7.07 -3.49
C ASN A 173 -9.79 -8.11 -4.36
N ILE A 174 -9.03 -8.99 -3.72
CA ILE A 174 -8.20 -9.97 -4.41
C ILE A 174 -9.03 -11.00 -5.19
N PHE A 175 -10.25 -11.30 -4.73
CA PHE A 175 -11.13 -12.23 -5.42
C PHE A 175 -11.56 -11.68 -6.78
N LEU A 176 -11.95 -10.40 -6.85
CA LEU A 176 -12.28 -9.73 -8.11
C LEU A 176 -11.03 -9.54 -8.98
N ALA A 177 -9.90 -9.15 -8.38
CA ALA A 177 -8.62 -8.98 -9.08
C ALA A 177 -8.13 -10.28 -9.75
N ALA A 178 -8.33 -11.43 -9.11
CA ALA A 178 -7.97 -12.73 -9.67
C ALA A 178 -8.89 -13.16 -10.83
N GLN A 179 -10.11 -12.63 -10.89
CA GLN A 179 -11.10 -12.91 -11.94
C GLN A 179 -11.07 -11.92 -13.09
N SER A 180 -10.50 -10.73 -12.89
CA SER A 180 -10.39 -9.73 -13.96
C SER A 180 -9.50 -10.30 -15.06
N ARG A 181 -10.09 -10.48 -16.25
CA ARG A 181 -9.32 -10.84 -17.44
C ARG A 181 -8.70 -9.57 -18.01
N PRO A 182 -7.47 -9.62 -18.54
CA PRO A 182 -6.92 -8.48 -19.27
C PRO A 182 -7.89 -8.14 -20.41
N ALA A 183 -8.19 -6.86 -20.59
CA ALA A 183 -9.01 -6.40 -21.71
C ALA A 183 -8.33 -6.85 -23.01
N CYS A 184 -9.03 -7.70 -23.77
CA CYS A 184 -8.58 -8.16 -25.09
C CYS A 184 -8.62 -7.03 -26.12
#